data_AF-A0A946FJ73-F1
#
_entry.id   AF-A0A946FJ73-F1
#
_cell.length_a   1.000
_cell.length_b   1.000
_cell.length_c   1.000
_cell.angle_alpha   90.00
_cell.angle_beta   90.00
_cell.angle_gamma   90.00
#
_symmetry.space_group_name_H-M   'P 1'
#
loop_
_entity.id
_entity.type
_entity.pdbx_description
1 polymer ?
#
loop_
_entity_poly.entity_id
_entity_poly.type
_entity_poly.pdbx_seq_one_letter_code
_entity_poly.pdbx_strand_id
1 'polypeptide(L)'
;YMFSYSSRPNTPAQDFPDTVPQSMKSDRLQRTIELQKRLTLEQGKKFVGREVEVLVENESFKVDADFRGRSAQYWSVHFTGDKRLISAGDMVKVIVEEALGHVLKGRGVLMKENEKLETGKLKKFELTM
;
A
#
# COMPACT_ATOMS: atom_id res chain seq x y z
N TYR A 1 10.02 -8.08 4.38
CA TYR A 1 10.97 -9.04 3.78
C TYR A 1 11.51 -9.97 4.86
N MET A 2 11.89 -11.20 4.53
CA MET A 2 12.46 -12.19 5.44
C MET A 2 13.53 -12.98 4.70
N PHE A 3 14.69 -13.22 5.31
CA PHE A 3 15.81 -13.92 4.69
C PHE A 3 16.50 -14.81 5.73
N SER A 4 16.97 -15.98 5.30
CA SER A 4 17.89 -16.78 6.11
C SER A 4 19.29 -16.17 6.07
N TYR A 5 20.03 -16.28 7.16
CA TYR A 5 21.42 -15.86 7.19
C TYR A 5 22.26 -16.59 6.13
N SER A 6 23.11 -15.82 5.46
CA SER A 6 24.16 -16.28 4.56
C SER A 6 25.41 -15.47 4.85
N SER A 7 26.57 -16.11 5.05
CA SER A 7 27.83 -15.38 5.21
C SER A 7 28.10 -14.50 3.99
N ARG A 8 28.57 -13.29 4.23
CA ARG A 8 28.89 -12.31 3.18
C ARG A 8 30.33 -11.84 3.37
N PRO A 9 31.11 -11.77 2.28
CA PRO A 9 32.49 -11.31 2.36
C PRO A 9 32.55 -9.87 2.87
N ASN A 10 33.59 -9.55 3.64
CA ASN A 10 33.84 -8.22 4.21
C ASN A 10 32.77 -7.75 5.22
N THR A 11 32.14 -8.68 5.94
CA THR A 11 31.24 -8.37 7.05
C THR A 11 31.77 -8.99 8.35
N PRO A 12 31.61 -8.35 9.52
CA PRO A 12 32.01 -8.97 10.80
C PRO A 12 31.34 -10.32 11.06
N ALA A 13 30.16 -10.53 10.47
CA ALA A 13 29.44 -11.79 10.57
C ALA A 13 30.12 -12.95 9.83
N GLN A 14 31.10 -12.69 8.96
CA GLN A 14 31.86 -13.72 8.24
C GLN A 14 32.69 -14.59 9.20
N ASP A 15 33.21 -14.00 10.27
CA ASP A 15 34.09 -14.67 11.24
C ASP A 15 33.32 -15.43 12.33
N PHE A 16 31.99 -15.31 12.36
CA PHE A 16 31.15 -15.99 13.33
C PHE A 16 30.84 -17.44 12.90
N PRO A 17 30.95 -18.43 13.83
CA PRO A 17 30.57 -19.80 13.53
C PRO A 17 29.09 -19.93 13.18
N ASP A 18 28.80 -20.49 12.01
CA ASP A 18 27.43 -20.78 11.56
C ASP A 18 27.04 -22.21 11.94
N THR A 19 26.53 -22.37 13.15
CA THR A 19 26.20 -23.68 13.73
C THR A 19 24.83 -24.21 13.35
N VAL A 20 24.08 -23.49 12.50
CA VAL A 20 22.69 -23.84 12.16
C VAL A 20 22.64 -24.48 10.76
N PRO A 21 22.34 -25.79 10.66
CA PRO A 21 22.07 -26.47 9.39
C PRO A 21 21.11 -25.70 8.48
N GLN A 22 21.38 -25.75 7.17
CA GLN A 22 20.58 -25.07 6.16
C GLN A 22 19.10 -25.51 6.17
N SER A 23 18.83 -26.78 6.46
CA SER A 23 17.47 -27.32 6.60
C SER A 23 16.71 -26.63 7.73
N MET A 24 17.34 -26.43 8.90
CA MET A 24 16.71 -25.71 10.02
C MET A 24 16.49 -24.22 9.70
N LYS A 25 17.41 -23.57 9.00
CA LYS A 25 17.22 -22.18 8.56
C LYS A 25 16.03 -22.05 7.63
N SER A 26 15.91 -22.97 6.67
CA SER A 26 14.79 -23.02 5.73
C SER A 26 13.45 -23.24 6.44
N ASP A 27 13.39 -24.21 7.36
CA ASP A 27 12.19 -24.48 8.18
C ASP A 27 11.76 -23.25 8.98
N ARG A 28 12.70 -22.61 9.70
CA ARG A 28 12.43 -21.42 10.50
C ARG A 28 11.95 -20.24 9.64
N LEU A 29 12.59 -20.04 8.48
CA LEU A 29 12.21 -19.00 7.54
C LEU A 29 10.79 -19.23 7.02
N GLN A 30 10.47 -20.47 6.61
CA GLN A 30 9.15 -20.84 6.11
C GLN A 30 8.06 -20.62 7.17
N ARG A 31 8.28 -21.06 8.41
CA ARG A 31 7.36 -20.82 9.54
C ARG A 31 7.13 -19.33 9.79
N THR A 32 8.17 -18.52 9.68
CA THR A 32 8.07 -17.05 9.84
C THR A 32 7.28 -16.43 8.69
N ILE A 33 7.51 -16.89 7.45
CA ILE A 33 6.77 -16.44 6.27
C ILE A 33 5.28 -16.76 6.41
N GLU A 34 4.93 -17.97 6.85
CA GLU A 34 3.55 -18.39 7.06
C GLU A 34 2.85 -17.57 8.14
N LEU A 35 3.53 -17.35 9.27
CA LEU A 35 3.03 -16.50 10.33
C LEU A 35 2.77 -15.07 9.82
N GLN A 36 3.74 -14.48 9.11
CA GLN A 36 3.60 -13.15 8.54
C GLN A 36 2.47 -13.06 7.53
N LYS A 37 2.32 -14.04 6.63
CA LYS A 37 1.21 -14.10 5.65
C LYS A 37 -0.14 -14.08 6.35
N ARG A 38 -0.30 -14.89 7.41
CA ARG A 38 -1.54 -14.94 8.19
C ARG A 38 -1.82 -13.60 8.86
N LEU A 39 -0.85 -13.03 9.58
CA LEU A 39 -1.01 -11.74 10.28
C LEU A 39 -1.30 -10.59 9.32
N THR A 40 -0.65 -10.55 8.15
CA THR A 40 -0.93 -9.54 7.13
C THR A 40 -2.35 -9.68 6.60
N LEU A 41 -2.83 -10.89 6.31
CA LEU A 41 -4.21 -11.08 5.88
C LEU A 41 -5.20 -10.66 6.98
N GLU A 42 -4.94 -11.02 8.24
CA GLU A 42 -5.76 -10.59 9.39
C GLU A 42 -5.81 -9.06 9.52
N GLN A 43 -4.68 -8.37 9.32
CA GLN A 43 -4.63 -6.92 9.33
C GLN A 43 -5.37 -6.31 8.12
N GLY A 44 -5.21 -6.88 6.93
CA GLY A 44 -5.90 -6.45 5.72
C GLY A 44 -7.41 -6.57 5.83
N LYS A 45 -7.91 -7.66 6.43
CA LYS A 45 -9.34 -7.89 6.67
C LYS A 45 -10.00 -6.79 7.51
N LYS A 46 -9.25 -6.08 8.37
CA LYS A 46 -9.79 -4.95 9.15
C LYS A 46 -10.19 -3.76 8.29
N PHE A 47 -9.70 -3.68 7.04
CA PHE A 47 -10.08 -2.63 6.10
C PHE A 47 -11.33 -2.97 5.29
N VAL A 48 -11.74 -4.24 5.20
CA VAL A 48 -12.92 -4.64 4.43
C VAL A 48 -14.16 -3.90 4.94
N GLY A 49 -14.91 -3.31 4.01
CA GLY A 49 -16.07 -2.47 4.25
C GLY A 49 -15.74 -1.01 4.61
N ARG A 50 -14.46 -0.63 4.71
CA ARG A 50 -14.04 0.73 5.05
C ARG A 50 -13.59 1.51 3.82
N GLU A 51 -13.70 2.84 3.92
CA GLU A 51 -13.04 3.76 3.00
C GLU A 51 -11.55 3.86 3.34
N VAL A 52 -10.71 3.75 2.33
CA VAL A 52 -9.29 4.09 2.40
C VAL A 52 -8.97 5.13 1.34
N GLU A 53 -8.14 6.09 1.69
CA GLU A 53 -7.61 7.06 0.74
C GLU A 53 -6.43 6.43 -0.02
N VAL A 54 -6.41 6.61 -1.34
CA VAL A 54 -5.47 5.96 -2.26
C VAL A 54 -4.89 6.99 -3.21
N LEU A 55 -3.56 7.06 -3.27
CA LEU A 55 -2.83 7.72 -4.33
C LEU A 55 -2.80 6.79 -5.55
N VAL A 56 -3.38 7.22 -6.66
CA VAL A 56 -3.40 6.46 -7.91
C VAL A 56 -2.00 6.46 -8.52
N GLU A 57 -1.42 5.29 -8.74
CA GLU A 57 -0.11 5.16 -9.38
C GLU A 57 -0.28 5.03 -10.89
N ASN A 58 -1.12 4.11 -11.36
CA ASN A 58 -1.32 3.78 -12.78
C ASN A 58 -2.66 3.06 -13.01
N GLU A 59 -3.02 2.87 -14.28
CA GLU A 59 -4.01 1.87 -14.67
C GLU A 59 -3.55 0.45 -14.28
N SER A 60 -4.49 -0.42 -13.94
CA SER A 60 -4.23 -1.83 -13.67
C SER A 60 -4.09 -2.62 -14.96
N PHE A 61 -3.12 -3.53 -15.00
CA PHE A 61 -3.04 -4.59 -16.02
C PHE A 61 -3.91 -5.82 -15.69
N LYS A 62 -4.60 -5.80 -14.54
CA LYS A 62 -5.46 -6.91 -14.11
C LYS A 62 -6.84 -6.78 -14.72
N VAL A 63 -7.43 -7.90 -15.11
CA VAL A 63 -8.76 -7.93 -15.75
C VAL A 63 -9.87 -7.45 -14.82
N ASP A 64 -9.68 -7.59 -13.50
CA ASP A 64 -10.67 -7.29 -12.47
C ASP A 64 -10.43 -5.93 -11.76
N ALA A 65 -9.58 -5.07 -12.30
CA ALA A 65 -9.34 -3.74 -11.76
C ALA A 65 -8.97 -2.74 -12.86
N ASP A 66 -9.49 -1.52 -12.76
CA ASP A 66 -9.16 -0.43 -13.69
C ASP A 66 -7.86 0.27 -13.30
N PHE A 67 -7.60 0.37 -11.99
CA PHE A 67 -6.50 1.14 -11.43
C PHE A 67 -5.69 0.35 -10.39
N ARG A 68 -4.50 0.87 -10.11
CA ARG A 68 -3.66 0.49 -8.98
C ARG A 68 -3.09 1.73 -8.32
N GLY A 69 -3.06 1.73 -6.99
CA GLY A 69 -2.45 2.77 -6.20
C GLY A 69 -1.96 2.27 -4.85
N ARG A 70 -1.60 3.21 -3.98
CA ARG A 70 -1.24 2.93 -2.58
C ARG A 70 -2.02 3.77 -1.60
N SER A 71 -2.37 3.14 -0.49
CA SER A 71 -2.90 3.86 0.68
C SER A 71 -1.79 4.54 1.48
N ALA A 72 -2.17 5.40 2.43
CA ALA A 72 -1.24 6.03 3.37
C ALA A 72 -0.43 5.00 4.20
N GLN A 73 -0.99 3.84 4.50
CA GLN A 73 -0.27 2.73 5.17
C GLN A 73 0.45 1.81 4.18
N TYR A 74 0.61 2.26 2.93
CA TYR A 74 1.36 1.62 1.85
C TYR A 74 0.81 0.27 1.37
N TRP A 75 -0.46 -0.05 1.69
CA TRP A 75 -1.15 -1.19 1.07
C TRP A 75 -1.28 -0.97 -0.42
N SER A 76 -1.01 -2.01 -1.21
CA SER A 76 -1.29 -2.01 -2.65
C SER A 76 -2.79 -2.13 -2.84
N VAL A 77 -3.42 -1.12 -3.42
CA VAL A 77 -4.87 -1.10 -3.65
C VAL A 77 -5.14 -1.22 -5.14
N HIS A 78 -5.88 -2.26 -5.54
CA HIS A 78 -6.42 -2.39 -6.89
C HIS A 78 -7.90 -2.08 -6.84
N PHE A 79 -8.41 -1.25 -7.74
CA PHE A 79 -9.81 -0.87 -7.67
C PHE A 79 -10.40 -0.56 -9.03
N THR A 80 -11.72 -0.70 -9.13
CA THR A 80 -12.51 -0.29 -10.30
C THR A 80 -12.91 1.17 -10.19
N GLY A 81 -13.02 1.88 -11.32
CA GLY A 81 -13.39 3.29 -11.33
C GLY A 81 -13.54 3.84 -12.74
N ASP A 82 -14.13 5.04 -12.88
CA ASP A 82 -14.32 5.65 -14.19
C ASP A 82 -12.99 6.18 -14.75
N LYS A 83 -12.49 5.53 -15.81
CA LYS A 83 -11.26 5.89 -16.53
C LYS A 83 -11.23 7.28 -17.13
N ARG A 84 -12.39 7.93 -17.28
CA ARG A 84 -12.49 9.30 -17.77
C ARG A 84 -12.28 10.34 -16.67
N LEU A 85 -12.40 9.93 -15.40
CA LEU A 85 -12.44 10.84 -14.24
C LEU A 85 -11.26 10.63 -13.28
N ILE A 86 -10.54 9.52 -13.39
CA ILE A 86 -9.43 9.18 -12.51
C ILE A 86 -8.15 9.04 -13.34
N SER A 87 -7.09 9.71 -12.90
CA SER A 87 -5.75 9.70 -13.51
C SER A 87 -4.68 9.35 -12.49
N ALA A 88 -3.49 8.96 -12.97
CA ALA A 88 -2.31 8.80 -12.12
C ALA A 88 -1.97 10.11 -11.41
N GLY A 89 -1.64 10.02 -10.12
CA GLY A 89 -1.40 11.17 -9.24
C GLY A 89 -2.62 11.66 -8.47
N ASP A 90 -3.82 11.22 -8.83
CA ASP A 90 -5.04 11.60 -8.10
C ASP A 90 -5.12 10.93 -6.73
N MET A 91 -5.79 11.61 -5.80
CA MET A 91 -6.19 11.06 -4.51
C MET A 91 -7.66 10.63 -4.58
N VAL A 92 -7.92 9.33 -4.41
CA VAL A 92 -9.26 8.73 -4.55
C VAL A 92 -9.59 7.93 -3.30
N LYS A 93 -10.86 8.00 -2.85
CA LYS A 93 -11.36 7.11 -1.81
C LYS A 93 -11.77 5.78 -2.43
N VAL A 94 -11.35 4.68 -1.83
CA VAL A 94 -11.71 3.33 -2.26
C VAL A 94 -12.44 2.63 -1.11
N ILE A 95 -13.63 2.09 -1.38
CA ILE A 95 -14.29 1.16 -0.47
C ILE A 95 -13.65 -0.20 -0.67
N VAL A 96 -12.98 -0.71 0.36
CA VAL A 96 -12.32 -2.02 0.30
C VAL A 96 -13.36 -3.14 0.39
N GLU A 97 -13.33 -4.07 -0.55
CA GLU A 97 -14.26 -5.19 -0.65
C GLU A 97 -13.58 -6.52 -0.32
N GLU A 98 -12.27 -6.63 -0.61
CA GLU A 98 -11.50 -7.86 -0.38
C GLU A 98 -10.06 -7.54 0.06
N ALA A 99 -9.50 -8.42 0.90
CA ALA A 99 -8.09 -8.41 1.28
C ALA A 99 -7.41 -9.72 0.87
N LEU A 100 -6.28 -9.61 0.16
CA LEU A 100 -5.51 -10.71 -0.42
C LEU A 100 -4.03 -10.59 -0.01
N GLY A 101 -3.73 -10.89 1.25
CA GLY A 101 -2.40 -10.63 1.81
C GLY A 101 -2.14 -9.13 1.84
N HIS A 102 -1.02 -8.66 1.27
CA HIS A 102 -0.65 -7.22 1.20
C HIS A 102 -1.41 -6.39 0.15
N VAL A 103 -2.40 -7.01 -0.51
CA VAL A 103 -3.22 -6.37 -1.53
C VAL A 103 -4.63 -6.17 -1.01
N LEU A 104 -5.18 -4.98 -1.22
CA LEU A 104 -6.59 -4.67 -1.04
C LEU A 104 -7.25 -4.52 -2.41
N LYS A 105 -8.48 -4.99 -2.54
CA LYS A 105 -9.33 -4.75 -3.70
C LYS A 105 -10.60 -4.00 -3.31
N GLY A 106 -11.14 -3.22 -4.23
CA GLY A 106 -12.40 -2.54 -3.99
C GLY A 106 -12.85 -1.67 -5.15
N ARG A 107 -13.70 -0.70 -4.84
CA ARG A 107 -14.26 0.25 -5.81
C ARG A 107 -13.94 1.68 -5.43
N GLY A 108 -13.50 2.46 -6.41
CA GLY A 108 -13.28 3.89 -6.28
C GLY A 108 -14.59 4.64 -6.12
N VAL A 109 -14.58 5.63 -5.23
CA VAL A 109 -15.65 6.60 -5.03
C VAL A 109 -15.06 7.97 -5.33
N LEU A 110 -15.60 8.64 -6.33
CA LEU A 110 -15.19 9.98 -6.67
C LEU A 110 -15.60 10.93 -5.54
N MET A 111 -14.65 11.74 -5.07
CA MET A 111 -14.97 12.90 -4.24
C MET A 111 -15.78 13.86 -5.11
N LYS A 112 -17.03 14.18 -4.71
CA LYS A 112 -17.72 15.33 -5.29
C LYS A 112 -16.89 16.57 -4.93
N GLU A 113 -16.55 17.41 -5.92
CA GLU A 113 -15.91 18.71 -5.69
C GLU A 113 -16.76 19.51 -4.70
N ASN A 114 -16.37 19.51 -3.43
CA ASN A 114 -16.86 20.40 -2.41
C ASN A 114 -15.74 20.61 -1.39
N GLU A 115 -14.59 21.15 -1.85
CA GLU A 115 -13.56 21.75 -0.97
C GLU A 115 -12.42 22.47 -1.75
N LYS A 116 -12.70 23.01 -2.94
CA LYS A 116 -11.78 23.97 -3.62
C LYS A 116 -12.10 25.44 -3.34
N LEU A 117 -13.00 25.74 -2.41
CA LEU A 117 -13.30 27.08 -1.95
C LEU A 117 -12.83 27.19 -0.49
N GLU A 118 -11.69 27.84 -0.23
CA GLU A 118 -11.45 28.70 0.96
C GLU A 118 -10.01 29.26 1.04
N THR A 119 -9.00 28.74 0.31
CA THR A 119 -7.63 29.32 0.36
C THR A 119 -7.30 30.38 -0.69
N GLY A 120 -8.29 30.82 -1.48
CA GLY A 120 -8.13 31.80 -2.56
C GLY A 120 -8.42 33.26 -2.23
N LYS A 121 -8.44 33.69 -0.96
CA LYS A 121 -8.58 35.12 -0.59
C LYS A 121 -7.30 35.65 0.06
N LEU A 122 -6.31 35.99 -0.76
CA LEU A 122 -5.34 37.02 -0.39
C LEU A 122 -6.11 38.36 -0.35
N LYS A 123 -6.36 38.85 0.87
CA LYS A 123 -6.87 40.20 1.11
C LYS A 123 -5.98 41.20 0.36
N LYS A 124 -6.56 41.87 -0.63
CA LYS A 124 -6.01 43.09 -1.22
C LYS A 124 -6.07 44.16 -0.13
N PHE A 125 -4.94 44.41 0.54
CA PHE A 125 -4.81 45.56 1.42
C PHE A 125 -4.77 46.82 0.54
N GLU A 126 -5.81 47.63 0.65
CA GLU A 126 -5.80 49.01 0.16
C GLU A 126 -4.75 49.79 0.97
N LEU A 127 -3.70 50.28 0.31
CA LEU A 127 -2.95 51.43 0.81
C LEU A 127 -3.65 52.68 0.25
N THR A 128 -4.33 53.40 1.13
CA THR A 128 -4.68 54.81 0.90
C THR A 128 -3.78 55.68 1.78
N MET A 129 -3.24 56.73 1.15
CA MET A 129 -2.29 57.77 1.60
C MET A 129 -0.80 57.43 1.51
#